data_AF-A0A238JLI1-F1
#
_entry.id   AF-A0A238JLI1-F1
#
_cell.length_a   1.000
_cell.length_b   1.000
_cell.length_c   1.000
_cell.angle_alpha   90.00
_cell.angle_beta   90.00
_cell.angle_gamma   90.00
#
_symmetry.space_group_name_H-M   'P 1'
#
loop_
_entity.id
_entity.type
_entity.pdbx_description
1 polymer ?
#
loop_
_entity_poly.entity_id
_entity_poly.type
_entity_poly.pdbx_seq_one_letter_code
_entity_poly.pdbx_strand_id
1 'polypeptide(L)'
;MKQKFGLYLASCCALIGNMAQAGCPAGQEPFTSCQIDGRNTEIFVCFDDQVVTYSYGSVGGTPDLFLSEPVERVDYEPWSGVGKAISESVTFYNGDFAYDVGGGFDRPFSEEEMREPIRRFGWVEVTQSGEIAASLECIPETVSYGFGGGIHDIKVAAGQSWDSASFTWVSDSIVPPVTPLLLESHLYETVEDCLPASEFSLNGISMGDPLDTLGKLGSPETVTDPFGSGELIDRMVLVGANIDIFQDKVYGMSTTSPGWDTPAGLRVGLTRGEVIRILGRVPNGYTATSDRYYTHVCSDVRDAEDEWGILIEFGQDKRVGSISFVSPSY
;
A
#
# COMPACT_ATOMS: atom_id res chain seq x y z
N MET A 1 7.04 -68.63 -33.58
CA MET A 1 6.27 -67.80 -32.63
C MET A 1 7.28 -67.24 -31.62
N LYS A 2 7.84 -66.05 -31.81
CA LYS A 2 7.34 -64.70 -31.43
C LYS A 2 7.02 -64.55 -29.93
N GLN A 3 7.73 -63.57 -29.33
CA GLN A 3 7.41 -62.75 -28.14
C GLN A 3 7.67 -63.35 -26.75
N LYS A 4 8.18 -62.63 -25.73
CA LYS A 4 8.76 -61.27 -25.58
C LYS A 4 9.41 -61.27 -24.19
N PHE A 5 10.71 -60.99 -24.06
CA PHE A 5 11.35 -60.68 -22.78
C PHE A 5 11.08 -59.20 -22.46
N GLY A 6 10.31 -58.93 -21.41
CA GLY A 6 10.05 -57.58 -20.92
C GLY A 6 11.22 -57.12 -20.06
N LEU A 7 12.00 -56.17 -20.56
CA LEU A 7 12.97 -55.39 -19.81
C LEU A 7 12.19 -54.35 -18.99
N TYR A 8 12.17 -54.47 -17.66
CA TYR A 8 11.73 -53.38 -16.80
C TYR A 8 12.92 -52.42 -16.60
N LEU A 9 12.91 -51.28 -17.31
CA LEU A 9 13.74 -50.13 -16.98
C LEU A 9 13.20 -49.54 -15.67
N ALA A 10 13.96 -49.67 -14.59
CA ALA A 10 13.76 -48.87 -13.39
C ALA A 10 14.14 -47.42 -13.71
N SER A 11 13.14 -46.59 -14.00
CA SER A 11 13.29 -45.15 -14.14
C SER A 11 13.55 -44.56 -12.76
N CYS A 12 14.81 -44.24 -12.47
CA CYS A 12 15.22 -43.49 -11.30
C CYS A 12 14.74 -42.03 -11.50
N CYS A 13 13.56 -41.68 -10.98
CA CYS A 13 13.14 -40.29 -10.87
C CYS A 13 14.09 -39.59 -9.88
N ALA A 14 15.11 -38.92 -10.41
CA ALA A 14 15.88 -37.96 -9.64
C ALA A 14 14.95 -36.80 -9.25
N LEU A 15 14.56 -36.76 -7.98
CA LEU A 15 13.98 -35.57 -7.37
C LEU A 15 15.05 -34.49 -7.42
N ILE A 16 14.90 -33.53 -8.32
CA ILE A 16 15.69 -32.31 -8.34
C ILE A 16 15.20 -31.51 -7.12
N GLY A 17 15.85 -31.71 -5.98
CA GLY A 17 15.69 -30.79 -4.86
C GLY A 17 16.23 -29.43 -5.31
N ASN A 18 15.39 -28.40 -5.32
CA ASN A 18 15.86 -27.03 -5.36
C ASN A 18 16.74 -26.86 -4.12
N MET A 19 18.07 -26.89 -4.30
CA MET A 19 18.96 -26.40 -3.27
C MET A 19 18.62 -24.92 -3.12
N ALA A 20 18.01 -24.56 -1.99
CA ALA A 20 17.87 -23.16 -1.60
C ALA A 20 19.29 -22.59 -1.63
N GLN A 21 19.54 -21.74 -2.61
CA GLN A 21 20.84 -21.20 -2.91
C GLN A 21 21.04 -20.00 -1.99
N ALA A 22 22.21 -19.91 -1.35
CA ALA A 22 22.61 -18.67 -0.69
C ALA A 22 22.65 -17.55 -1.74
N GLY A 23 21.93 -16.46 -1.50
CA GLY A 23 21.79 -15.35 -2.44
C GLY A 23 20.42 -15.24 -3.09
N CYS A 24 20.36 -14.46 -4.18
CA CYS A 24 19.11 -14.21 -4.88
C CYS A 24 18.57 -15.47 -5.59
N PRO A 25 17.23 -15.62 -5.67
CA PRO A 25 16.61 -16.65 -6.48
C PRO A 25 17.12 -16.63 -7.94
N ALA A 26 17.09 -17.79 -8.59
CA ALA A 26 17.54 -17.90 -9.98
C ALA A 26 16.74 -16.96 -10.89
N GLY A 27 17.43 -16.08 -11.61
CA GLY A 27 16.82 -15.08 -12.48
C GLY A 27 16.60 -13.70 -11.84
N GLN A 28 16.82 -13.57 -10.53
CA GLN A 28 16.74 -12.30 -9.83
C GLN A 28 18.12 -11.67 -9.61
N GLU A 29 18.13 -10.35 -9.56
CA GLU A 29 19.29 -9.52 -9.25
C GLU A 29 19.21 -8.97 -7.82
N PRO A 30 20.34 -8.79 -7.12
CA PRO A 30 20.34 -8.19 -5.80
C PRO A 30 20.08 -6.69 -5.88
N PHE A 31 19.10 -6.20 -5.13
CA PHE A 31 18.96 -4.78 -4.79
C PHE A 31 19.90 -4.41 -3.64
N THR A 32 19.80 -5.14 -2.52
CA THR A 32 20.74 -5.03 -1.40
C THR A 32 20.84 -6.36 -0.67
N SER A 33 21.99 -6.62 -0.07
CA SER A 33 22.22 -7.76 0.82
C SER A 33 23.27 -7.39 1.84
N CYS A 34 23.20 -8.00 3.02
CA CYS A 34 24.19 -7.81 4.07
C CYS A 34 24.10 -8.90 5.14
N GLN A 35 25.15 -9.03 5.95
CA GLN A 35 25.10 -9.73 7.23
C GLN A 35 24.74 -8.74 8.33
N ILE A 36 23.92 -9.18 9.29
CA ILE A 36 23.49 -8.34 10.41
C ILE A 36 24.56 -8.35 11.50
N ASP A 37 24.95 -7.17 11.97
CA ASP A 37 25.97 -7.05 13.01
C ASP A 37 25.52 -7.72 14.32
N GLY A 38 26.48 -8.37 14.99
CA GLY A 38 26.22 -9.14 16.20
C GLY A 38 25.34 -10.38 16.02
N ARG A 39 25.00 -10.79 14.79
CA ARG A 39 24.19 -11.97 14.49
C ARG A 39 24.83 -12.84 13.41
N ASN A 40 24.62 -14.16 13.48
CA ASN A 40 24.99 -15.06 12.38
C ASN A 40 23.85 -15.18 11.35
N THR A 41 23.29 -14.04 10.95
CA THR A 41 22.16 -13.95 10.03
C THR A 41 22.44 -12.95 8.92
N GLU A 42 21.84 -13.17 7.75
CA GLU A 42 21.94 -12.32 6.59
C GLU A 42 20.56 -12.01 6.01
N ILE A 43 20.53 -10.96 5.19
CA ILE A 43 19.37 -10.58 4.39
C ILE A 43 19.72 -10.49 2.91
N PHE A 44 18.71 -10.76 2.09
CA PHE A 44 18.73 -10.40 0.67
C PHE A 44 17.41 -9.73 0.30
N VAL A 45 17.51 -8.62 -0.42
CA VAL A 45 16.42 -8.06 -1.21
C VAL A 45 16.81 -8.23 -2.66
N CYS A 46 15.97 -8.95 -3.42
CA CYS A 46 16.22 -9.29 -4.81
C CYS A 46 15.01 -8.92 -5.67
N PHE A 47 15.22 -8.75 -6.96
CA PHE A 47 14.13 -8.41 -7.88
C PHE A 47 14.34 -9.00 -9.27
N ASP A 48 13.24 -9.15 -10.00
CA ASP A 48 13.19 -9.32 -11.45
C ASP A 48 12.18 -8.30 -12.03
N ASP A 49 11.68 -8.53 -13.24
CA ASP A 49 10.69 -7.67 -13.90
C ASP A 49 9.26 -7.83 -13.35
N GLN A 50 9.00 -8.81 -12.48
CA GLN A 50 7.66 -9.14 -11.98
C GLN A 50 7.54 -9.00 -10.47
N VAL A 51 8.57 -9.41 -9.72
CA VAL A 51 8.51 -9.48 -8.26
C VAL A 51 9.78 -8.95 -7.60
N VAL A 52 9.61 -8.46 -6.39
CA VAL A 52 10.69 -8.18 -5.44
C VAL A 52 10.54 -9.14 -4.27
N THR A 53 11.66 -9.71 -3.82
CA THR A 53 11.69 -10.69 -2.73
C THR A 53 12.58 -10.21 -1.59
N TYR A 54 12.21 -10.61 -0.39
CA TYR A 54 13.00 -10.43 0.82
C TYR A 54 13.24 -11.78 1.48
N SER A 55 14.48 -12.00 1.92
CA SER A 55 14.84 -13.16 2.72
C SER A 55 15.65 -12.75 3.94
N TYR A 56 15.42 -13.44 5.06
CA TYR A 56 16.19 -13.33 6.29
C TYR A 56 16.46 -14.73 6.83
N GLY A 57 17.69 -15.02 7.24
CA GLY A 57 18.03 -16.29 7.87
C GLY A 57 19.50 -16.43 8.21
N SER A 58 19.92 -17.63 8.60
CA SER A 58 21.34 -17.90 8.89
C SER A 58 22.24 -17.71 7.66
N VAL A 59 23.46 -17.20 7.87
CA VAL A 59 24.44 -16.99 6.78
C VAL A 59 24.67 -18.27 5.99
N GLY A 60 24.44 -18.22 4.68
CA GLY A 60 24.59 -19.34 3.74
C GLY A 60 23.59 -20.48 3.91
N GLY A 61 22.58 -20.30 4.77
CA GLY A 61 21.56 -21.29 5.09
C GLY A 61 20.24 -21.07 4.34
N THR A 62 19.22 -21.83 4.73
CA THR A 62 17.85 -21.61 4.26
C THR A 62 17.25 -20.40 4.99
N PRO A 63 16.52 -19.50 4.29
CA PRO A 63 15.83 -18.39 4.94
C PRO A 63 14.83 -18.86 5.99
N ASP A 64 14.84 -18.22 7.16
CA ASP A 64 13.83 -18.37 8.21
C ASP A 64 12.54 -17.61 7.86
N LEU A 65 12.68 -16.52 7.09
CA LEU A 65 11.59 -15.71 6.55
C LEU A 65 11.85 -15.43 5.07
N PHE A 66 10.83 -15.61 4.23
CA PHE A 66 10.85 -15.30 2.82
C PHE A 66 9.54 -14.61 2.43
N LEU A 67 9.62 -13.40 1.90
CA LEU A 67 8.49 -12.60 1.44
C LEU A 67 8.67 -12.28 -0.05
N SER A 68 7.56 -12.15 -0.77
CA SER A 68 7.54 -11.82 -2.19
C SER A 68 6.37 -10.89 -2.48
N GLU A 69 6.67 -9.78 -3.13
CA GLU A 69 5.70 -8.76 -3.51
C GLU A 69 5.80 -8.46 -5.01
N PRO A 70 4.68 -8.30 -5.73
CA PRO A 70 4.70 -7.80 -7.11
C PRO A 70 5.36 -6.43 -7.20
N VAL A 71 6.06 -6.18 -8.30
CA VAL A 71 6.72 -4.90 -8.56
C VAL A 71 5.76 -3.71 -8.44
N GLU A 72 4.51 -3.86 -8.86
CA GLU A 72 3.52 -2.78 -8.81
C GLU A 72 3.09 -2.44 -7.37
N ARG A 73 3.21 -3.40 -6.45
CA ARG A 73 2.70 -3.29 -5.08
C ARG A 73 3.77 -2.99 -4.05
N VAL A 74 5.00 -3.44 -4.27
CA VAL A 74 6.11 -3.27 -3.34
C VAL A 74 6.31 -1.79 -2.98
N ASP A 75 6.50 -1.53 -1.69
CA ASP A 75 6.74 -0.20 -1.13
C ASP A 75 8.24 0.08 -1.18
N TYR A 76 8.66 0.66 -2.30
CA TYR A 76 10.04 1.06 -2.56
C TYR A 76 10.17 2.57 -2.39
N GLU A 77 11.14 3.01 -1.59
CA GLU A 77 11.45 4.42 -1.40
C GLU A 77 12.80 4.76 -2.05
N PRO A 78 12.80 5.56 -3.14
CA PRO A 78 14.02 6.00 -3.79
C PRO A 78 14.73 7.07 -2.95
N TRP A 79 16.01 7.29 -3.23
CA TRP A 79 16.78 8.32 -2.56
C TRP A 79 16.19 9.70 -2.87
N SER A 80 16.00 10.53 -1.85
CA SER A 80 15.40 11.87 -1.96
C SER A 80 16.21 12.88 -2.80
N GLY A 81 17.42 12.51 -3.23
CA GLY A 81 18.34 13.39 -3.94
C GLY A 81 19.09 14.38 -3.03
N VAL A 82 18.82 14.35 -1.73
CA VAL A 82 19.38 15.27 -0.73
C VAL A 82 20.33 14.55 0.22
N GLY A 83 21.44 15.21 0.57
CA GLY A 83 22.39 14.72 1.57
C GLY A 83 23.63 14.01 1.02
N LYS A 84 24.50 13.57 1.94
CA LYS A 84 25.72 12.80 1.64
C LYS A 84 25.44 11.31 1.50
N ALA A 85 24.57 10.80 2.37
CA ALA A 85 24.07 9.45 2.33
C ALA A 85 23.14 9.29 1.13
N ILE A 86 23.55 8.47 0.15
CA ILE A 86 22.66 7.94 -0.87
C ILE A 86 22.14 6.61 -0.34
N SER A 87 20.83 6.50 -0.19
CA SER A 87 20.20 5.30 0.34
C SER A 87 18.79 5.14 -0.19
N GLU A 88 18.39 3.89 -0.35
CA GLU A 88 17.08 3.47 -0.82
C GLU A 88 16.61 2.31 0.05
N SER A 89 15.30 2.15 0.17
CA SER A 89 14.73 1.05 0.96
C SER A 89 13.52 0.41 0.32
N VAL A 90 13.22 -0.80 0.77
CA VAL A 90 12.04 -1.55 0.39
C VAL A 90 11.38 -2.04 1.67
N THR A 91 10.10 -1.73 1.83
CA THR A 91 9.28 -2.25 2.93
C THR A 91 8.43 -3.43 2.46
N PHE A 92 8.54 -4.55 3.17
CA PHE A 92 7.70 -5.73 3.00
C PHE A 92 6.71 -5.87 4.15
N TYR A 93 5.47 -6.24 3.85
CA TYR A 93 4.40 -6.37 4.85
C TYR A 93 4.02 -7.84 5.06
N ASN A 94 3.80 -8.26 6.31
CA ASN A 94 3.33 -9.59 6.65
C ASN A 94 2.40 -9.53 7.87
N GLY A 95 1.10 -9.40 7.60
CA GLY A 95 0.10 -9.15 8.64
C GLY A 95 0.35 -7.79 9.30
N ASP A 96 0.51 -7.80 10.63
CA ASP A 96 0.76 -6.57 11.40
C ASP A 96 2.22 -6.10 11.32
N PHE A 97 3.12 -6.90 10.75
CA PHE A 97 4.54 -6.58 10.68
C PHE A 97 4.92 -5.89 9.37
N ALA A 98 5.81 -4.91 9.44
CA ALA A 98 6.53 -4.37 8.29
C ALA A 98 8.04 -4.51 8.48
N TYR A 99 8.75 -4.79 7.39
CA TYR A 99 10.20 -4.96 7.34
C TYR A 99 10.77 -3.95 6.35
N ASP A 100 11.17 -2.78 6.84
CA ASP A 100 11.88 -1.79 6.03
C ASP A 100 13.35 -2.18 5.93
N VAL A 101 13.80 -2.48 4.72
CA VAL A 101 15.14 -2.99 4.45
C VAL A 101 15.84 -2.05 3.50
N GLY A 102 16.97 -1.50 3.94
CA GLY A 102 17.68 -0.49 3.18
C GLY A 102 19.16 -0.73 3.05
N GLY A 103 19.72 -0.12 2.02
CA GLY A 103 21.14 -0.08 1.74
C GLY A 103 21.56 1.31 1.28
N GLY A 104 22.80 1.68 1.58
CA GLY A 104 23.29 2.99 1.22
C GLY A 104 24.80 3.13 1.35
N PHE A 105 25.27 4.28 0.88
CA PHE A 105 26.66 4.71 1.07
C PHE A 105 26.79 6.23 1.10
N ASP A 106 27.88 6.70 1.68
CA ASP A 106 28.22 8.12 1.69
C ASP A 106 29.00 8.50 0.42
N ARG A 107 28.47 9.46 -0.36
CA ARG A 107 29.20 9.99 -1.52
C ARG A 107 30.31 10.95 -1.08
N PRO A 108 31.53 10.84 -1.65
CA PRO A 108 32.59 11.80 -1.37
C PRO A 108 32.35 13.15 -2.07
N PHE A 109 32.65 14.26 -1.40
CA PHE A 109 32.53 15.63 -1.93
C PHE A 109 33.87 16.35 -2.08
N SER A 110 34.99 15.72 -1.69
CA SER A 110 36.34 16.29 -1.81
C SER A 110 37.33 15.26 -2.38
N GLU A 111 38.46 15.73 -2.90
CA GLU A 111 39.56 14.85 -3.35
C GLU A 111 40.20 14.05 -2.22
N GLU A 112 40.07 14.51 -0.97
CA GLU A 112 40.51 13.77 0.22
C GLU A 112 39.54 12.63 0.50
N GLU A 113 38.24 12.92 0.53
CA GLU A 113 37.20 11.90 0.74
C GLU A 113 37.18 10.85 -0.39
N MET A 114 37.51 11.23 -1.63
CA MET A 114 37.63 10.29 -2.75
C MET A 114 38.78 9.28 -2.60
N ARG A 115 39.73 9.50 -1.67
CA ARG A 115 40.82 8.56 -1.38
C ARG A 115 40.47 7.56 -0.29
N GLU A 116 39.46 7.86 0.51
CA GLU A 116 38.99 6.97 1.57
C GLU A 116 38.06 5.88 0.99
N PRO A 117 38.00 4.69 1.61
CA PRO A 117 37.00 3.69 1.26
C PRO A 117 35.58 4.28 1.41
N ILE A 118 34.71 3.96 0.46
CA ILE A 118 33.31 4.38 0.52
C ILE A 118 32.66 3.77 1.76
N ARG A 119 32.12 4.62 2.65
CA ARG A 119 31.38 4.16 3.82
C ARG A 119 30.02 3.64 3.39
N ARG A 120 29.84 2.33 3.49
CA ARG A 120 28.58 1.62 3.24
C ARG A 120 27.81 1.43 4.54
N PHE A 121 26.50 1.34 4.44
CA PHE A 121 25.61 1.03 5.56
C PHE A 121 24.35 0.34 5.04
N GLY A 122 23.69 -0.42 5.90
CA GLY A 122 22.43 -1.04 5.61
C GLY A 122 21.69 -1.33 6.91
N TRP A 123 20.39 -1.52 6.82
CA TRP A 123 19.54 -1.69 7.99
C TRP A 123 18.35 -2.60 7.71
N VAL A 124 17.77 -3.09 8.79
CA VAL A 124 16.42 -3.65 8.81
C VAL A 124 15.69 -3.03 9.99
N GLU A 125 14.65 -2.25 9.72
CA GLU A 125 13.70 -1.80 10.73
C GLU A 125 12.45 -2.66 10.67
N VAL A 126 12.07 -3.25 11.80
CA VAL A 126 10.87 -4.07 11.92
C VAL A 126 9.87 -3.29 12.75
N THR A 127 8.68 -3.06 12.20
CA THR A 127 7.56 -2.50 12.94
C THR A 127 6.46 -3.53 13.14
N GLN A 128 5.66 -3.36 14.19
CA GLN A 128 4.44 -4.11 14.45
C GLN A 128 3.33 -3.12 14.74
N SER A 129 2.27 -3.13 13.93
CA SER A 129 1.15 -2.19 14.05
C SER A 129 1.60 -0.72 14.05
N GLY A 130 2.66 -0.40 13.30
CA GLY A 130 3.25 0.94 13.19
C GLY A 130 4.26 1.31 14.28
N GLU A 131 4.47 0.48 15.31
CA GLU A 131 5.48 0.71 16.35
C GLU A 131 6.77 -0.08 16.08
N ILE A 132 7.94 0.52 16.34
CA ILE A 132 9.23 -0.14 16.14
C ILE A 132 9.36 -1.33 17.10
N ALA A 133 9.45 -2.54 16.53
CA ALA A 133 9.68 -3.78 17.25
C ALA A 133 11.17 -4.17 17.30
N ALA A 134 11.94 -3.87 16.26
CA ALA A 134 13.38 -4.08 16.22
C ALA A 134 14.07 -3.14 15.23
N SER A 135 15.33 -2.82 15.50
CA SER A 135 16.23 -2.12 14.57
C SER A 135 17.54 -2.87 14.49
N LEU A 136 17.95 -3.25 13.29
CA LEU A 136 19.14 -4.06 13.01
C LEU A 136 20.04 -3.30 12.05
N GLU A 137 21.35 -3.34 12.31
CA GLU A 137 22.36 -2.73 11.45
C GLU A 137 23.15 -3.82 10.72
N CYS A 138 23.53 -3.53 9.48
CA CYS A 138 24.40 -4.38 8.69
C CYS A 138 25.88 -4.19 9.04
N ILE A 139 26.68 -5.24 8.91
CA ILE A 139 28.14 -5.15 8.85
C ILE A 139 28.51 -4.39 7.56
N PRO A 140 29.13 -3.19 7.64
CA PRO A 140 29.36 -2.30 6.49
C PRO A 140 30.03 -2.97 5.28
N GLU A 141 31.01 -3.83 5.53
CA GLU A 141 31.80 -4.51 4.50
C GLU A 141 31.01 -5.57 3.72
N THR A 142 29.84 -5.97 4.24
CA THR A 142 28.97 -6.98 3.61
C THR A 142 27.83 -6.36 2.80
N VAL A 143 27.63 -5.05 2.88
CA VAL A 143 26.54 -4.36 2.20
C VAL A 143 26.79 -4.29 0.69
N SER A 144 25.91 -4.92 -0.09
CA SER A 144 26.05 -5.01 -1.55
C SER A 144 25.39 -3.89 -2.35
N TYR A 145 24.70 -2.94 -1.69
CA TYR A 145 23.92 -1.90 -2.38
C TYR A 145 24.73 -1.11 -3.42
N GLY A 146 24.16 -0.95 -4.61
CA GLY A 146 24.67 -0.12 -5.68
C GLY A 146 23.60 0.90 -6.09
N PHE A 147 23.91 2.19 -6.03
CA PHE A 147 22.97 3.24 -6.44
C PHE A 147 22.80 3.27 -7.95
N GLY A 148 21.55 3.44 -8.39
CA GLY A 148 21.16 3.59 -9.78
C GLY A 148 20.72 2.27 -10.42
N GLY A 149 19.61 2.32 -11.16
CA GLY A 149 18.96 1.15 -11.71
C GLY A 149 18.13 0.38 -10.69
N GLY A 150 17.67 -0.82 -11.07
CA GLY A 150 17.01 -1.76 -10.16
C GLY A 150 15.51 -1.51 -9.97
N ILE A 151 15.07 -1.43 -8.70
CA ILE A 151 13.64 -1.39 -8.37
C ILE A 151 12.96 -0.13 -8.92
N HIS A 152 13.65 1.01 -8.92
CA HIS A 152 13.14 2.23 -9.55
C HIS A 152 12.78 1.99 -11.03
N ASP A 153 13.68 1.38 -11.79
CA ASP A 153 13.53 1.23 -13.24
C ASP A 153 12.43 0.23 -13.61
N ILE A 154 12.32 -0.88 -12.86
CA ILE A 154 11.23 -1.85 -13.08
C ILE A 154 9.87 -1.26 -12.71
N LYS A 155 9.78 -0.35 -11.72
CA LYS A 155 8.53 0.35 -11.38
C LYS A 155 8.14 1.36 -12.46
N VAL A 156 9.12 2.08 -13.01
CA VAL A 156 8.90 2.95 -14.18
C VAL A 156 8.48 2.12 -15.41
N ALA A 157 9.12 0.98 -15.65
CA ALA A 157 8.75 0.07 -16.73
C ALA A 157 7.34 -0.53 -16.56
N ALA A 158 6.90 -0.71 -15.31
CA ALA A 158 5.53 -1.10 -14.95
C ALA A 158 4.50 0.05 -15.06
N GLY A 159 4.90 1.22 -15.57
CA GLY A 159 4.02 2.38 -15.73
C GLY A 159 3.66 3.04 -14.40
N GLN A 160 4.63 3.17 -13.50
CA GLN A 160 4.49 3.91 -12.26
C GLN A 160 5.47 5.09 -12.20
N SER A 161 5.04 6.16 -11.53
CA SER A 161 5.88 7.32 -11.24
C SER A 161 5.95 7.57 -9.74
N TRP A 162 7.11 8.01 -9.26
CA TRP A 162 7.30 8.38 -7.85
C TRP A 162 6.66 9.73 -7.56
N ASP A 163 5.76 9.78 -6.58
CA ASP A 163 5.24 11.02 -6.01
C ASP A 163 5.98 11.35 -4.72
N SER A 164 6.87 12.34 -4.79
CA SER A 164 7.71 12.76 -3.66
C SER A 164 6.94 13.50 -2.56
N ALA A 165 5.72 13.96 -2.83
CA ALA A 165 4.89 14.62 -1.83
C ALA A 165 4.29 13.61 -0.83
N SER A 166 3.73 12.51 -1.34
CA SER A 166 3.12 11.45 -0.53
C SER A 166 4.06 10.31 -0.15
N PHE A 167 5.26 10.28 -0.74
CA PHE A 167 6.21 9.17 -0.64
C PHE A 167 5.59 7.85 -1.09
N THR A 168 4.88 7.88 -2.23
CA THR A 168 4.26 6.70 -2.82
C THR A 168 4.45 6.64 -4.34
N TRP A 169 4.36 5.44 -4.89
CA TRP A 169 4.30 5.23 -6.33
C TRP A 169 2.86 5.37 -6.83
N VAL A 170 2.69 6.03 -7.97
CA VAL A 170 1.41 6.30 -8.60
C VAL A 170 1.38 5.61 -9.95
N SER A 171 0.36 4.78 -10.21
CA SER A 171 0.18 4.20 -11.54
C SER A 171 -0.19 5.26 -12.58
N ASP A 172 0.41 5.18 -13.76
CA ASP A 172 0.08 6.00 -14.92
C ASP A 172 -1.35 5.74 -15.44
N SER A 173 -1.95 4.61 -15.05
CA SER A 173 -3.36 4.32 -15.31
C SER A 173 -4.32 5.21 -14.50
N ILE A 174 -3.84 5.82 -13.41
CA ILE A 174 -4.60 6.81 -12.64
C ILE A 174 -4.45 8.16 -13.32
N VAL A 175 -5.41 8.46 -14.18
CA VAL A 175 -5.47 9.73 -14.91
C VAL A 175 -6.10 10.79 -13.99
N PRO A 176 -5.44 11.93 -13.77
CA PRO A 176 -6.03 13.00 -12.97
C PRO A 176 -7.27 13.54 -13.70
N PRO A 177 -8.34 13.91 -12.97
CA PRO A 177 -9.50 14.48 -13.61
C PRO A 177 -9.14 15.84 -14.25
N VAL A 178 -9.83 16.19 -15.35
CA VAL A 178 -9.61 17.47 -16.07
C VAL A 178 -9.86 18.67 -15.15
N THR A 179 -10.82 18.51 -14.24
CA THR A 179 -11.11 19.43 -13.14
C THR A 179 -10.85 18.71 -11.83
N PRO A 180 -10.20 19.33 -10.83
CA PRO A 180 -10.06 18.73 -9.51
C PRO A 180 -11.41 18.24 -8.98
N LEU A 181 -11.43 17.03 -8.43
CA LEU A 181 -12.64 16.45 -7.86
C LEU A 181 -13.01 17.15 -6.55
N LEU A 182 -12.01 17.52 -5.75
CA LEU A 182 -12.20 18.41 -4.62
C LEU A 182 -12.58 19.81 -5.11
N LEU A 183 -13.72 20.30 -4.64
CA LEU A 183 -14.21 21.65 -4.88
C LEU A 183 -13.98 22.50 -3.63
N GLU A 184 -13.88 23.81 -3.83
CA GLU A 184 -13.82 24.76 -2.72
C GLU A 184 -15.24 25.22 -2.37
N SER A 185 -15.62 25.03 -1.12
CA SER A 185 -16.80 25.64 -0.51
C SER A 185 -16.39 26.93 0.19
N HIS A 186 -17.12 28.00 -0.09
CA HIS A 186 -16.98 29.31 0.56
C HIS A 186 -18.18 29.64 1.46
N LEU A 187 -18.94 28.63 1.88
CA LEU A 187 -20.12 28.82 2.72
C LEU A 187 -19.79 29.32 4.13
N TYR A 188 -18.59 29.01 4.62
CA TYR A 188 -18.08 29.41 5.92
C TYR A 188 -17.04 30.52 5.79
N GLU A 189 -16.66 31.13 6.91
CA GLU A 189 -15.58 32.13 6.94
C GLU A 189 -14.21 31.54 6.57
N THR A 190 -14.12 30.20 6.53
CA THR A 190 -12.98 29.41 6.10
C THR A 190 -13.28 28.71 4.77
N VAL A 191 -12.27 28.61 3.90
CA VAL A 191 -12.36 27.78 2.68
C VAL A 191 -12.30 26.32 3.10
N GLU A 192 -13.33 25.56 2.77
CA GLU A 192 -13.37 24.12 3.02
C GLU A 192 -13.38 23.34 1.72
N ASP A 193 -12.73 22.18 1.72
CA ASP A 193 -12.78 21.27 0.60
C ASP A 193 -13.98 20.32 0.74
N CYS A 194 -14.70 20.12 -0.36
CA CYS A 194 -15.85 19.24 -0.45
C CYS A 194 -15.82 18.39 -1.73
N LEU A 195 -16.61 17.31 -1.75
CA LEU A 195 -16.83 16.47 -2.93
C LEU A 195 -18.26 16.62 -3.46
N PRO A 196 -18.49 16.51 -4.78
CA PRO A 196 -19.85 16.52 -5.31
C PRO A 196 -20.64 15.32 -4.77
N ALA A 197 -21.95 15.49 -4.55
CA ALA A 197 -22.83 14.45 -4.01
C ALA A 197 -22.79 13.14 -4.81
N SER A 198 -22.47 13.20 -6.11
CA SER A 198 -22.28 12.01 -6.95
C SER A 198 -21.17 11.09 -6.46
N GLU A 199 -20.15 11.58 -5.73
CA GLU A 199 -19.07 10.74 -5.19
C GLU A 199 -19.46 9.97 -3.94
N PHE A 200 -20.60 10.29 -3.33
CA PHE A 200 -21.12 9.59 -2.16
C PHE A 200 -21.91 8.35 -2.59
N SER A 201 -21.27 7.54 -3.44
CA SER A 201 -21.79 6.27 -3.92
C SER A 201 -20.69 5.21 -3.92
N LEU A 202 -21.04 3.97 -3.57
CA LEU A 202 -20.17 2.81 -3.74
C LEU A 202 -20.88 1.78 -4.62
N ASN A 203 -20.26 1.42 -5.76
CA ASN A 203 -20.84 0.49 -6.74
C ASN A 203 -22.27 0.85 -7.20
N GLY A 204 -22.57 2.15 -7.30
CA GLY A 204 -23.86 2.64 -7.75
C GLY A 204 -24.96 2.68 -6.69
N ILE A 205 -24.65 2.31 -5.44
CA ILE A 205 -25.52 2.56 -4.28
C ILE A 205 -25.15 3.92 -3.73
N SER A 206 -26.10 4.83 -3.62
CA SER A 206 -25.86 6.22 -3.21
C SER A 206 -26.34 6.46 -1.79
N MET A 207 -25.67 7.39 -1.11
CA MET A 207 -26.22 7.96 0.14
C MET A 207 -27.61 8.53 -0.14
N GLY A 208 -28.56 8.30 0.78
CA GLY A 208 -29.95 8.72 0.66
C GLY A 208 -30.84 7.81 -0.21
N ASP A 209 -30.30 6.78 -0.87
CA ASP A 209 -31.12 5.83 -1.64
C ASP A 209 -32.16 5.15 -0.75
N PRO A 210 -33.42 5.02 -1.18
CA PRO A 210 -34.46 4.40 -0.38
C PRO A 210 -34.28 2.87 -0.34
N LEU A 211 -34.62 2.25 0.80
CA LEU A 211 -34.44 0.81 1.06
C LEU A 211 -35.07 -0.09 -0.01
N ASP A 212 -36.20 0.32 -0.60
CA ASP A 212 -36.90 -0.45 -1.63
C ASP A 212 -36.08 -0.63 -2.92
N THR A 213 -35.13 0.27 -3.20
CA THR A 213 -34.18 0.15 -4.31
C THR A 213 -33.13 -0.94 -4.08
N LEU A 214 -32.89 -1.31 -2.82
CA LEU A 214 -31.86 -2.27 -2.40
C LEU A 214 -32.37 -3.70 -2.28
N GLY A 215 -33.67 -3.96 -2.53
CA GLY A 215 -34.31 -5.26 -2.27
C GLY A 215 -33.70 -6.47 -2.97
N LYS A 216 -32.80 -6.28 -3.94
CA LYS A 216 -32.04 -7.36 -4.60
C LYS A 216 -30.76 -7.76 -3.87
N LEU A 217 -30.31 -6.96 -2.90
CA LEU A 217 -29.03 -7.14 -2.21
C LEU A 217 -29.16 -7.99 -0.94
N GLY A 218 -30.37 -8.19 -0.42
CA GLY A 218 -30.64 -9.00 0.76
C GLY A 218 -31.67 -8.36 1.68
N SER A 219 -31.74 -8.85 2.92
CA SER A 219 -32.54 -8.25 3.98
C SER A 219 -31.61 -7.68 5.05
N PRO A 220 -31.87 -6.47 5.56
CA PRO A 220 -31.06 -5.90 6.62
C PRO A 220 -31.29 -6.59 7.96
N GLU A 221 -30.31 -6.48 8.84
CA GLU A 221 -30.38 -6.87 10.24
C GLU A 221 -30.28 -5.64 11.12
N THR A 222 -31.12 -5.55 12.17
CA THR A 222 -31.05 -4.43 13.11
C THR A 222 -29.78 -4.55 13.97
N VAL A 223 -28.97 -3.50 13.97
CA VAL A 223 -27.73 -3.40 14.72
C VAL A 223 -27.69 -2.09 15.51
N THR A 224 -26.83 -2.03 16.52
CA THR A 224 -26.47 -0.74 17.13
C THR A 224 -25.61 0.03 16.15
N ASP A 225 -25.89 1.34 16.02
CA ASP A 225 -25.12 2.23 15.16
C ASP A 225 -23.60 2.08 15.42
N PRO A 226 -22.80 1.70 14.38
CA PRO A 226 -21.34 1.59 14.49
C PRO A 226 -20.65 2.92 14.84
N PHE A 227 -21.30 4.05 14.55
CA PHE A 227 -20.73 5.39 14.73
C PHE A 227 -21.05 5.99 16.11
N GLY A 228 -21.79 5.25 16.95
CA GLY A 228 -21.90 5.53 18.37
C GLY A 228 -23.04 6.46 18.79
N SER A 229 -24.05 6.71 17.94
CA SER A 229 -25.27 7.42 18.36
C SER A 229 -26.08 6.66 19.42
N GLY A 230 -25.91 5.33 19.49
CA GLY A 230 -26.69 4.44 20.36
C GLY A 230 -28.08 4.12 19.82
N GLU A 231 -28.43 4.62 18.63
CA GLU A 231 -29.67 4.26 17.94
C GLU A 231 -29.59 2.87 17.29
N LEU A 232 -30.76 2.29 17.06
CA LEU A 232 -30.89 1.07 16.29
C LEU A 232 -31.06 1.45 14.82
N ILE A 233 -30.14 0.95 14.00
CA ILE A 233 -30.18 1.10 12.55
C ILE A 233 -30.33 -0.28 11.91
N ASP A 234 -30.73 -0.31 10.65
CA ASP A 234 -30.79 -1.53 9.85
C ASP A 234 -29.52 -1.63 8.99
N ARG A 235 -28.79 -2.74 9.08
CA ARG A 235 -27.54 -2.96 8.34
C ARG A 235 -27.66 -4.09 7.34
N MET A 236 -27.23 -3.85 6.11
CA MET A 236 -26.97 -4.89 5.11
C MET A 236 -25.47 -5.20 5.06
N VAL A 237 -25.10 -6.44 5.40
CA VAL A 237 -23.72 -6.93 5.29
C VAL A 237 -23.55 -7.59 3.93
N LEU A 238 -22.71 -6.99 3.08
CA LEU A 238 -22.39 -7.47 1.75
C LEU A 238 -20.96 -8.00 1.71
N VAL A 239 -20.59 -8.68 0.62
CA VAL A 239 -19.21 -9.13 0.43
C VAL A 239 -18.29 -7.91 0.29
N GLY A 240 -17.56 -7.61 1.36
CA GLY A 240 -16.56 -6.55 1.41
C GLY A 240 -17.09 -5.14 1.73
N ALA A 241 -18.39 -4.98 1.99
CA ALA A 241 -18.98 -3.69 2.36
C ALA A 241 -20.17 -3.83 3.31
N ASN A 242 -20.47 -2.77 4.05
CA ASN A 242 -21.69 -2.63 4.85
C ASN A 242 -22.48 -1.42 4.38
N ILE A 243 -23.81 -1.55 4.38
CA ILE A 243 -24.75 -0.46 4.11
C ILE A 243 -25.63 -0.29 5.33
N ASP A 244 -25.65 0.91 5.87
CA ASP A 244 -26.41 1.31 7.04
C ASP A 244 -27.63 2.11 6.60
N ILE A 245 -28.80 1.71 7.09
CA ILE A 245 -30.10 2.24 6.72
C ILE A 245 -30.77 2.81 7.97
N PHE A 246 -31.29 4.02 7.83
CA PHE A 246 -32.07 4.70 8.85
C PHE A 246 -33.27 5.37 8.20
N GLN A 247 -34.45 5.23 8.80
CA GLN A 247 -35.72 5.76 8.27
C GLN A 247 -35.94 5.44 6.77
N ASP A 248 -35.75 4.17 6.41
CA ASP A 248 -35.91 3.64 5.04
C ASP A 248 -34.97 4.26 3.99
N LYS A 249 -33.84 4.86 4.39
CA LYS A 249 -32.81 5.40 3.48
C LYS A 249 -31.40 4.99 3.85
N VAL A 250 -30.51 4.89 2.86
CA VAL A 250 -29.07 4.72 3.08
C VAL A 250 -28.54 5.95 3.81
N TYR A 251 -27.95 5.70 4.97
CA TYR A 251 -27.42 6.71 5.88
C TYR A 251 -25.92 6.58 6.12
N GLY A 252 -25.37 5.38 5.94
CA GLY A 252 -23.93 5.14 6.02
C GLY A 252 -23.52 3.99 5.12
N MET A 253 -22.26 4.00 4.70
CA MET A 253 -21.67 2.90 3.96
C MET A 253 -20.20 2.74 4.37
N SER A 254 -19.69 1.51 4.36
CA SER A 254 -18.26 1.28 4.56
C SER A 254 -17.77 0.12 3.71
N THR A 255 -16.52 0.18 3.24
CA THR A 255 -15.88 -0.89 2.50
C THR A 255 -14.42 -1.06 2.93
N THR A 256 -13.98 -2.32 2.95
CA THR A 256 -12.57 -2.73 3.09
C THR A 256 -12.13 -3.56 1.88
N SER A 257 -12.92 -3.53 0.80
CA SER A 257 -12.71 -4.34 -0.40
C SER A 257 -12.46 -3.46 -1.63
N PRO A 258 -11.47 -3.81 -2.48
CA PRO A 258 -11.13 -3.04 -3.67
C PRO A 258 -12.22 -3.10 -4.76
N GLY A 259 -13.17 -4.02 -4.63
CA GLY A 259 -14.28 -4.17 -5.58
C GLY A 259 -15.42 -3.17 -5.36
N TRP A 260 -15.27 -2.21 -4.44
CA TRP A 260 -16.23 -1.16 -4.16
C TRP A 260 -15.57 0.20 -4.40
N ASP A 261 -15.97 0.87 -5.48
CA ASP A 261 -15.41 2.15 -5.89
C ASP A 261 -16.46 3.27 -5.97
N THR A 262 -15.99 4.50 -5.78
CA THR A 262 -16.77 5.70 -6.09
C THR A 262 -16.76 5.96 -7.59
N PRO A 263 -17.67 6.80 -8.13
CA PRO A 263 -17.67 7.13 -9.55
C PRO A 263 -16.37 7.70 -10.11
N ALA A 264 -15.59 8.45 -9.32
CA ALA A 264 -14.24 8.89 -9.70
C ALA A 264 -13.16 7.81 -9.55
N GLY A 265 -13.52 6.63 -9.02
CA GLY A 265 -12.64 5.48 -8.89
C GLY A 265 -11.88 5.39 -7.57
N LEU A 266 -12.23 6.18 -6.55
CA LEU A 266 -11.68 6.03 -5.20
C LEU A 266 -12.07 4.65 -4.66
N ARG A 267 -11.09 3.87 -4.23
CA ARG A 267 -11.28 2.49 -3.77
C ARG A 267 -10.15 2.04 -2.85
N VAL A 268 -10.43 0.97 -2.11
CA VAL A 268 -9.43 0.27 -1.29
C VAL A 268 -8.25 -0.21 -2.14
N GLY A 269 -7.04 -0.06 -1.62
CA GLY A 269 -5.79 -0.49 -2.25
C GLY A 269 -5.05 0.59 -3.07
N LEU A 270 -5.67 1.74 -3.35
CA LEU A 270 -4.99 2.88 -3.96
C LEU A 270 -3.92 3.44 -3.02
N THR A 271 -2.79 3.91 -3.54
CA THR A 271 -1.79 4.63 -2.72
C THR A 271 -2.30 6.04 -2.35
N ARG A 272 -1.69 6.67 -1.33
CA ARG A 272 -1.96 8.09 -1.02
C ARG A 272 -1.80 8.99 -2.25
N GLY A 273 -0.73 8.82 -3.02
CA GLY A 273 -0.49 9.60 -4.24
C GLY A 273 -1.57 9.39 -5.30
N GLU A 274 -2.08 8.16 -5.46
CA GLU A 274 -3.19 7.87 -6.36
C GLU A 274 -4.50 8.53 -5.90
N VAL A 275 -4.79 8.51 -4.60
CA VAL A 275 -5.94 9.22 -4.02
C VAL A 275 -5.81 10.72 -4.25
N ILE A 276 -4.68 11.33 -3.93
CA ILE A 276 -4.42 12.76 -4.16
C ILE A 276 -4.60 13.11 -5.65
N ARG A 277 -4.15 12.23 -6.55
CA ARG A 277 -4.29 12.42 -8.00
C ARG A 277 -5.74 12.38 -8.47
N ILE A 278 -6.57 11.50 -7.91
CA ILE A 278 -8.02 11.43 -8.18
C ILE A 278 -8.72 12.67 -7.60
N LEU A 279 -8.38 13.05 -6.37
CA LEU A 279 -8.93 14.24 -5.71
C LEU A 279 -8.52 15.55 -6.40
N GLY A 280 -7.35 15.55 -7.06
CA GLY A 280 -6.73 16.69 -7.73
C GLY A 280 -5.87 17.56 -6.81
N ARG A 281 -5.99 17.41 -5.49
CA ARG A 281 -5.13 18.01 -4.46
C ARG A 281 -5.25 17.26 -3.13
N VAL A 282 -4.40 17.60 -2.18
CA VAL A 282 -4.56 17.18 -0.78
C VAL A 282 -5.73 17.96 -0.17
N PRO A 283 -6.68 17.30 0.52
CA PRO A 283 -7.75 18.01 1.23
C PRO A 283 -7.23 19.02 2.25
N ASN A 284 -7.91 20.16 2.38
CA ASN A 284 -7.55 21.18 3.36
C ASN A 284 -7.50 20.61 4.79
N GLY A 285 -6.50 21.04 5.57
CA GLY A 285 -6.24 20.53 6.92
C GLY A 285 -5.37 19.26 6.98
N TYR A 286 -5.02 18.68 5.83
CA TYR A 286 -4.19 17.46 5.75
C TYR A 286 -2.86 17.69 5.03
N THR A 287 -1.96 16.71 5.19
CA THR A 287 -0.72 16.60 4.42
C THR A 287 -0.80 15.43 3.45
N ALA A 288 0.07 15.39 2.44
CA ALA A 288 0.16 14.27 1.49
C ALA A 288 0.54 12.92 2.17
N THR A 289 0.99 12.96 3.42
CA THR A 289 1.41 11.81 4.23
C THR A 289 0.45 11.47 5.37
N SER A 290 -0.69 12.16 5.48
CA SER A 290 -1.67 11.88 6.54
C SER A 290 -2.18 10.43 6.46
N ASP A 291 -2.50 9.86 7.61
CA ASP A 291 -3.03 8.50 7.77
C ASP A 291 -4.51 8.38 7.40
N ARG A 292 -5.20 9.51 7.24
CA ARG A 292 -6.58 9.57 6.76
C ARG A 292 -6.87 10.88 6.05
N TYR A 293 -7.92 10.88 5.24
CA TYR A 293 -8.55 12.07 4.69
C TYR A 293 -10.04 12.07 5.02
N TYR A 294 -10.55 13.24 5.41
CA TYR A 294 -11.97 13.48 5.60
C TYR A 294 -12.40 14.73 4.86
N THR A 295 -13.53 14.65 4.16
CA THR A 295 -14.18 15.77 3.50
C THR A 295 -15.69 15.53 3.48
N HIS A 296 -16.46 16.57 3.18
CA HIS A 296 -17.92 16.53 3.20
C HIS A 296 -18.51 16.74 1.80
N VAL A 297 -19.80 16.50 1.65
CA VAL A 297 -20.54 16.75 0.42
C VAL A 297 -20.65 18.25 0.19
N CYS A 298 -20.43 18.71 -1.04
CA CYS A 298 -20.62 20.10 -1.39
C CYS A 298 -22.09 20.48 -1.22
N SER A 299 -22.33 21.49 -0.40
CA SER A 299 -23.64 22.10 -0.20
C SER A 299 -23.59 23.55 -0.67
N ASP A 300 -24.73 24.08 -1.11
CA ASP A 300 -24.96 25.52 -1.33
C ASP A 300 -25.75 26.14 -0.16
N VAL A 301 -26.15 25.33 0.82
CA VAL A 301 -26.97 25.72 1.98
C VAL A 301 -26.13 25.56 3.24
N ARG A 302 -26.05 26.63 4.05
CA ARG A 302 -25.43 26.58 5.39
C ARG A 302 -26.29 25.69 6.29
N ASP A 303 -25.65 24.82 7.07
CA ASP A 303 -26.30 23.92 8.03
C ASP A 303 -27.28 22.93 7.37
N ALA A 304 -26.92 22.36 6.21
CA ALA A 304 -27.75 21.36 5.54
C ALA A 304 -27.87 20.09 6.41
N GLU A 305 -29.10 19.62 6.63
CA GLU A 305 -29.37 18.42 7.45
C GLU A 305 -28.78 17.13 6.83
N ASP A 306 -28.38 17.16 5.56
CA ASP A 306 -27.78 16.04 4.81
C ASP A 306 -26.23 16.19 4.66
N GLU A 307 -25.50 16.56 5.72
CA GLU A 307 -24.04 16.74 5.68
C GLU A 307 -23.27 15.41 5.58
N TRP A 308 -23.34 14.71 4.46
CA TRP A 308 -22.56 13.48 4.28
C TRP A 308 -21.06 13.77 4.28
N GLY A 309 -20.30 12.94 5.00
CA GLY A 309 -18.85 12.93 5.05
C GLY A 309 -18.29 11.65 4.45
N ILE A 310 -17.12 11.75 3.82
CA ILE A 310 -16.31 10.60 3.41
C ILE A 310 -15.05 10.56 4.28
N LEU A 311 -14.74 9.39 4.80
CA LEU A 311 -13.51 9.07 5.51
C LEU A 311 -12.74 8.03 4.69
N ILE A 312 -11.52 8.36 4.30
CA ILE A 312 -10.56 7.46 3.65
C ILE A 312 -9.44 7.21 4.64
N GLU A 313 -9.24 5.98 5.08
CA GLU A 313 -8.16 5.62 6.02
C GLU A 313 -7.08 4.83 5.28
N PHE A 314 -5.82 5.16 5.54
CA PHE A 314 -4.66 4.52 4.96
C PHE A 314 -4.04 3.55 5.96
N GLY A 315 -3.68 2.35 5.48
CA GLY A 315 -2.91 1.38 6.23
C GLY A 315 -1.43 1.78 6.38
N GLN A 316 -0.70 0.97 7.14
CA GLN A 316 0.76 1.12 7.25
C GLN A 316 1.47 1.01 5.89
N ASP A 317 0.88 0.28 4.94
CA ASP A 317 1.34 0.12 3.56
C ASP A 317 1.09 1.33 2.65
N LYS A 318 0.68 2.47 3.24
CA LYS A 318 0.42 3.73 2.55
C LYS A 318 -0.72 3.64 1.53
N ARG A 319 -1.54 2.58 1.61
CA ARG A 319 -2.69 2.34 0.74
C ARG A 319 -3.99 2.49 1.49
N VAL A 320 -5.07 2.80 0.78
CA VAL A 320 -6.42 2.87 1.34
C VAL A 320 -6.77 1.50 1.93
N GLY A 321 -6.98 1.45 3.23
CA GLY A 321 -7.43 0.27 3.97
C GLY A 321 -8.97 0.22 4.10
N SER A 322 -9.60 1.39 4.22
CA SER A 322 -11.05 1.53 4.32
C SER A 322 -11.54 2.82 3.66
N ILE A 323 -12.78 2.79 3.17
CA ILE A 323 -13.56 3.98 2.83
C ILE A 323 -14.89 3.89 3.56
N SER A 324 -15.30 4.96 4.23
CA SER A 324 -16.59 5.06 4.91
C SER A 324 -17.30 6.35 4.53
N PHE A 325 -18.60 6.28 4.29
CA PHE A 325 -19.49 7.44 4.23
C PHE A 325 -20.32 7.49 5.50
N VAL A 326 -20.39 8.68 6.06
CA VAL A 326 -21.09 8.95 7.32
C VAL A 326 -22.03 10.12 7.12
N SER A 327 -23.17 10.11 7.81
CA SER A 327 -23.95 11.31 8.02
C SER A 327 -23.87 11.65 9.53
N PRO A 328 -23.63 12.92 9.90
CA PRO A 328 -23.47 13.37 11.28
C PRO A 328 -24.81 13.71 11.96
N SER A 329 -25.89 13.84 11.20
CA SER A 329 -27.20 14.29 11.63
C SER A 329 -28.22 13.15 11.56
N TYR A 330 -28.63 12.64 12.73
CA TYR A 330 -29.85 11.85 12.92
C TYR A 330 -30.95 12.77 13.46
#